data_AF-A0A5N6J9H1-F1
#
_entry.id   AF-A0A5N6J9H1-F1
#
_cell.length_a   1.000
_cell.length_b   1.000
_cell.length_c   1.000
_cell.angle_alpha   90.00
_cell.angle_beta   90.00
_cell.angle_gamma   90.00
#
_symmetry.space_group_name_H-M   'P 1'
#
loop_
_entity.id
_entity.type
_entity.pdbx_description
1 polymer ?
#
loop_
_entity_poly.entity_id
_entity_poly.type
_entity_poly.pdbx_seq_one_letter_code
_entity_poly.pdbx_strand_id
1 'polypeptide(L)'
;MKSRHVRSISGLLLGGTGILASESCSGNVNISSQSDADALNDCETINGPLTISSSASGTISIPEVQDIKGPFTIEGSSNLNGITASNLETVSGPLTITGNGALNSVSLSNLQNVGGELRIQGNEGLKEVRLDDLERVNGNLVLNGDFDRISLGNLENVYGETTIQSSGSFQCSSLNKLVSDKRAFKGSYSCNEKGSGLSSGAKAGIAIGVIIGVILVVLLVWLCIRRQKRQKRKDAVLAGLTAAGVAGAVGNDVEKAENKVPTAVSNTSPSSQDPPSPPSDTEVAASSIPRKPVSPPPPAPVPAALVPGDRSSRVVSSSDDPSLFLRPIPRRRPSESEVPMLDSENVHEAPPPEVGRQQEGLFELDAGPVSGKHQQAIHHE
;
A
#
# COMPACT_ATOMS: atom_id res chain seq x y z
N MET A 1 1.16 31.52 36.37
CA MET A 1 1.98 30.46 37.01
C MET A 1 3.02 29.95 36.02
N LYS A 2 4.14 29.38 36.47
CA LYS A 2 5.16 28.76 35.59
C LYS A 2 5.59 27.43 36.22
N SER A 3 5.30 26.32 35.54
CA SER A 3 5.58 24.98 36.09
C SER A 3 7.09 24.67 36.08
N ARG A 4 7.51 23.74 36.94
CA ARG A 4 8.92 23.51 37.28
C ARG A 4 9.55 22.46 36.37
N HIS A 5 10.81 22.67 36.00
CA HIS A 5 11.62 21.61 35.39
C HIS A 5 11.81 20.46 36.38
N VAL A 6 11.50 19.24 35.95
CA VAL A 6 12.04 18.03 36.58
C VAL A 6 13.51 17.92 36.17
N ARG A 7 14.39 17.68 37.13
CA ARG A 7 15.82 17.40 36.88
C ARG A 7 16.10 15.95 37.27
N SER A 8 16.64 15.21 36.30
CA SER A 8 17.38 13.96 36.47
C SER A 8 18.38 13.92 35.29
N ILE A 9 19.55 13.29 35.37
CA ILE A 9 20.10 12.40 36.40
C ILE A 9 21.43 12.97 36.91
N SER A 10 21.72 12.79 38.20
CA SER A 10 23.08 12.98 38.76
C SER A 10 23.68 11.63 39.10
N GLY A 11 24.58 11.13 38.25
CA GLY A 11 25.31 9.88 38.46
C GLY A 11 26.73 10.01 37.91
N LEU A 12 27.71 10.11 38.79
CA LEU A 12 29.13 10.21 38.45
C LEU A 12 29.90 9.27 39.38
N LEU A 13 30.61 8.28 38.83
CA LEU A 13 32.02 7.95 39.13
C LEU A 13 32.46 6.58 38.55
N LEU A 14 33.74 6.52 38.18
CA LEU A 14 34.64 5.34 38.21
C LEU A 14 34.35 4.12 37.30
N GLY A 15 34.85 4.21 36.07
CA GLY A 15 35.75 3.23 35.46
C GLY A 15 35.53 1.73 35.75
N GLY A 16 34.59 1.11 35.03
CA GLY A 16 34.53 -0.33 34.78
C GLY A 16 34.11 -0.56 33.33
N THR A 17 34.88 -1.35 32.57
CA THR A 17 34.53 -1.67 31.17
C THR A 17 33.70 -2.93 31.10
N GLY A 18 32.39 -2.77 30.85
CA GLY A 18 31.40 -3.85 30.79
C GLY A 18 30.39 -3.78 31.95
N ILE A 19 29.16 -4.25 31.69
CA ILE A 19 28.00 -4.22 32.60
C ILE A 19 27.46 -2.80 32.87
N LEU A 20 26.86 -2.17 31.85
CA LEU A 20 25.81 -1.15 32.01
C LEU A 20 24.66 -1.27 30.99
N ALA A 21 24.87 -1.90 29.83
CA ALA A 21 23.84 -2.03 28.78
C ALA A 21 22.52 -2.70 29.26
N SER A 22 22.59 -3.62 30.22
CA SER A 22 21.45 -4.45 30.64
C SER A 22 20.28 -3.70 31.30
N GLU A 23 20.47 -2.47 31.78
CA GLU A 23 19.35 -1.65 32.28
C GLU A 23 18.65 -0.87 31.16
N SER A 24 19.40 -0.30 30.21
CA SER A 24 18.84 0.48 29.09
C SER A 24 17.91 -0.34 28.19
N CYS A 25 18.19 -1.64 28.02
CA CYS A 25 17.40 -2.54 27.18
C CYS A 25 16.22 -3.22 27.92
N SER A 26 15.92 -2.83 29.16
CA SER A 26 15.00 -3.55 30.05
C SER A 26 13.83 -2.67 30.51
N GLY A 27 12.60 -3.19 30.40
CA GLY A 27 11.39 -2.43 30.72
C GLY A 27 11.00 -1.43 29.63
N ASN A 28 10.48 -0.26 30.04
CA ASN A 28 9.87 0.71 29.13
C ASN A 28 10.91 1.67 28.54
N VAL A 29 11.26 1.49 27.27
CA VAL A 29 12.18 2.37 26.53
C VAL A 29 11.40 3.53 25.91
N ASN A 30 11.87 4.77 26.12
CA ASN A 30 11.25 5.97 25.58
C ASN A 30 12.30 6.88 24.92
N ILE A 31 12.23 7.01 23.59
CA ILE A 31 13.17 7.79 22.78
C ILE A 31 12.57 9.17 22.53
N SER A 32 13.27 10.23 22.95
CA SER A 32 12.87 11.63 22.71
C SER A 32 13.78 12.37 21.72
N SER A 33 14.93 11.78 21.39
CA SER A 33 16.00 12.35 20.57
C SER A 33 16.89 11.24 20.00
N GLN A 34 17.70 11.52 18.98
CA GLN A 34 18.63 10.53 18.43
C GLN A 34 19.62 10.00 19.49
N SER A 35 20.05 10.83 20.45
CA SER A 35 20.92 10.40 21.55
C SER A 35 20.29 9.34 22.46
N ASP A 36 18.95 9.30 22.56
CA ASP A 36 18.26 8.26 23.33
C ASP A 36 18.18 6.94 22.54
N ALA A 37 18.23 7.02 21.19
CA ALA A 37 18.36 5.85 20.32
C ALA A 37 19.81 5.35 20.25
N ASP A 38 20.79 6.26 20.22
CA ASP A 38 22.22 5.92 20.22
C ASP A 38 22.63 5.18 21.51
N ALA A 39 21.95 5.46 22.63
CA ALA A 39 22.09 4.75 23.90
C ALA A 39 21.56 3.29 23.88
N LEU A 40 20.93 2.87 22.78
CA LEU A 40 20.44 1.50 22.53
C LEU A 40 21.32 0.73 21.54
N ASN A 41 22.46 1.28 21.09
CA ASN A 41 23.35 0.56 20.17
C ASN A 41 23.99 -0.70 20.80
N ASP A 42 24.06 -0.78 22.14
CA ASP A 42 24.44 -2.01 22.86
C ASP A 42 23.26 -2.98 23.10
N CYS A 43 22.04 -2.67 22.59
CA CYS A 43 20.82 -3.46 22.80
C CYS A 43 20.41 -4.24 21.54
N GLU A 44 20.67 -5.55 21.51
CA GLU A 44 20.12 -6.45 20.49
C GLU A 44 18.61 -6.71 20.71
N THR A 45 18.18 -6.83 21.98
CA THR A 45 16.78 -7.08 22.37
C THR A 45 16.30 -6.07 23.42
N ILE A 46 15.16 -5.42 23.16
CA ILE A 46 14.42 -4.61 24.13
C ILE A 46 13.39 -5.51 24.84
N ASN A 47 13.52 -5.67 26.15
CA ASN A 47 12.70 -6.56 26.98
C ASN A 47 11.42 -5.86 27.52
N GLY A 48 10.71 -5.14 26.64
CA GLY A 48 9.53 -4.37 27.02
C GLY A 48 8.99 -3.48 25.88
N PRO A 49 8.13 -2.51 26.18
CA PRO A 49 7.57 -1.60 25.18
C PRO A 49 8.60 -0.55 24.74
N LEU A 50 8.64 -0.27 23.44
CA LEU A 50 9.38 0.86 22.87
C LEU A 50 8.40 1.98 22.47
N THR A 51 8.65 3.19 22.96
CA THR A 51 7.88 4.39 22.59
C THR A 51 8.81 5.45 22.01
N ILE A 52 8.39 6.07 20.91
CA ILE A 52 8.95 7.36 20.46
C ILE A 52 8.06 8.47 21.06
N SER A 53 8.65 9.34 21.87
CA SER A 53 7.97 10.45 22.52
C SER A 53 7.41 11.43 21.49
N SER A 54 6.24 12.02 21.76
CA SER A 54 5.66 13.11 20.94
C SER A 54 6.53 14.37 20.87
N SER A 55 7.54 14.47 21.74
CA SER A 55 8.60 15.49 21.68
C SER A 55 9.73 15.19 20.68
N ALA A 56 9.75 14.02 20.05
CA ALA A 56 10.78 13.63 19.10
C ALA A 56 10.77 14.50 17.85
N SER A 57 11.96 14.73 17.29
CA SER A 57 12.16 15.63 16.15
C SER A 57 13.31 15.20 15.25
N GLY A 58 13.28 15.63 13.98
CA GLY A 58 14.26 15.21 12.98
C GLY A 58 14.06 13.76 12.55
N THR A 59 15.15 13.05 12.25
CA THR A 59 15.09 11.61 11.92
C THR A 59 15.62 10.81 13.11
N ILE A 60 14.92 9.75 13.49
CA ILE A 60 15.38 8.78 14.48
C ILE A 60 15.84 7.50 13.76
N SER A 61 17.00 6.99 14.16
CA SER A 61 17.60 5.76 13.64
C SER A 61 17.96 4.83 14.80
N ILE A 62 17.48 3.59 14.74
CA ILE A 62 17.73 2.54 15.74
C ILE A 62 18.39 1.37 15.00
N PRO A 63 19.73 1.39 14.80
CA PRO A 63 20.38 0.47 13.87
C PRO A 63 20.49 -0.96 14.42
N GLU A 64 20.90 -1.14 15.68
CA GLU A 64 21.32 -2.45 16.21
C GLU A 64 20.20 -3.30 16.84
N VAL A 65 19.07 -2.70 17.23
CA VAL A 65 17.95 -3.43 17.87
C VAL A 65 17.28 -4.35 16.85
N GLN A 66 17.38 -5.66 17.08
CA GLN A 66 16.73 -6.70 16.28
C GLN A 66 15.34 -7.06 16.79
N ASP A 67 15.12 -6.95 18.11
CA ASP A 67 14.01 -7.65 18.76
C ASP A 67 13.34 -6.79 19.83
N ILE A 68 12.02 -6.60 19.74
CA ILE A 68 11.22 -5.84 20.72
C ILE A 68 10.20 -6.78 21.35
N LYS A 69 10.38 -7.12 22.64
CA LYS A 69 9.50 -8.00 23.41
C LYS A 69 8.29 -7.26 24.00
N GLY A 70 7.67 -6.40 23.20
CA GLY A 70 6.56 -5.54 23.57
C GLY A 70 5.95 -4.80 22.37
N PRO A 71 5.02 -3.87 22.58
CA PRO A 71 4.55 -2.96 21.54
C PRO A 71 5.65 -1.97 21.12
N PHE A 72 5.57 -1.50 19.88
CA PHE A 72 6.37 -0.38 19.38
C PHE A 72 5.43 0.75 18.94
N THR A 73 5.51 1.92 19.59
CA THR A 73 4.54 3.01 19.45
C THR A 73 5.21 4.33 19.06
N ILE A 74 4.68 5.01 18.05
CA ILE A 74 5.09 6.34 17.58
C ILE A 74 3.83 7.20 17.47
N GLU A 75 3.55 8.05 18.45
CA GLU A 75 2.29 8.81 18.50
C GLU A 75 2.48 10.32 18.68
N GLY A 76 1.81 11.11 17.84
CA GLY A 76 1.72 12.57 17.98
C GLY A 76 3.03 13.34 17.81
N SER A 77 4.07 12.74 17.24
CA SER A 77 5.41 13.33 17.07
C SER A 77 5.40 14.32 15.89
N SER A 78 4.92 15.53 16.15
CA SER A 78 4.65 16.55 15.11
C SER A 78 5.89 17.12 14.40
N ASN A 79 7.10 16.84 14.89
CA ASN A 79 8.37 17.29 14.31
C ASN A 79 9.29 16.12 13.87
N LEU A 80 8.82 14.88 13.99
CA LEU A 80 9.53 13.68 13.55
C LEU A 80 9.38 13.53 12.04
N ASN A 81 10.49 13.61 11.31
CA ASN A 81 10.54 13.59 9.84
C ASN A 81 10.72 12.18 9.26
N GLY A 82 11.30 11.25 10.03
CA GLY A 82 11.57 9.88 9.60
C GLY A 82 11.92 8.96 10.76
N ILE A 83 11.60 7.67 10.62
CA ILE A 83 12.04 6.59 11.52
C ILE A 83 12.67 5.47 10.70
N THR A 84 13.86 5.03 11.13
CA THR A 84 14.58 3.88 10.57
C THR A 84 14.94 2.92 11.68
N ALA A 85 14.64 1.63 11.51
CA ALA A 85 15.26 0.57 12.29
C ALA A 85 15.67 -0.55 11.33
N SER A 86 16.95 -0.57 10.96
CA SER A 86 17.44 -1.39 9.85
C SER A 86 17.47 -2.87 10.19
N ASN A 87 17.97 -3.23 11.38
CA ASN A 87 18.12 -4.62 11.79
C ASN A 87 16.91 -5.17 12.56
N LEU A 88 15.86 -4.36 12.79
CA LEU A 88 14.68 -4.78 13.55
C LEU A 88 13.92 -5.88 12.80
N GLU A 89 13.98 -7.11 13.30
CA GLU A 89 13.36 -8.31 12.71
C GLU A 89 11.99 -8.65 13.31
N THR A 90 11.80 -8.43 14.62
CA THR A 90 10.58 -8.84 15.33
C THR A 90 10.07 -7.78 16.32
N VAL A 91 8.79 -7.45 16.21
CA VAL A 91 8.02 -6.76 17.27
C VAL A 91 7.00 -7.74 17.83
N SER A 92 7.14 -8.12 19.10
CA SER A 92 6.30 -9.15 19.74
C SER A 92 4.89 -8.66 20.08
N GLY A 93 4.70 -7.35 20.21
CA GLY A 93 3.39 -6.70 20.39
C GLY A 93 2.84 -6.08 19.09
N PRO A 94 1.85 -5.17 19.19
CA PRO A 94 1.44 -4.33 18.07
C PRO A 94 2.49 -3.26 17.73
N LEU A 95 2.52 -2.87 16.45
CA LEU A 95 3.29 -1.74 15.94
C LEU A 95 2.33 -0.62 15.52
N THR A 96 2.36 0.50 16.24
CA THR A 96 1.47 1.66 16.06
C THR A 96 2.26 2.90 15.65
N ILE A 97 1.92 3.51 14.52
CA ILE A 97 2.49 4.78 14.05
C ILE A 97 1.35 5.73 13.67
N THR A 98 0.99 6.66 14.55
CA THR A 98 -0.22 7.50 14.37
C THR A 98 -0.07 8.98 14.72
N GLY A 99 -0.68 9.87 13.93
CA GLY A 99 -0.74 11.31 14.22
C GLY A 99 0.57 12.07 14.05
N ASN A 100 1.58 11.49 13.40
CA ASN A 100 2.89 12.11 13.21
C ASN A 100 2.88 12.94 11.92
N GLY A 101 2.36 14.17 12.00
CA GLY A 101 2.07 14.99 10.82
C GLY A 101 3.26 15.25 9.88
N ALA A 102 4.46 15.45 10.43
CA ALA A 102 5.69 15.70 9.67
C ALA A 102 6.43 14.42 9.21
N LEU A 103 5.95 13.23 9.56
CA LEU A 103 6.65 11.97 9.30
C LEU A 103 6.56 11.61 7.82
N ASN A 104 7.69 11.65 7.09
CA ASN A 104 7.73 11.48 5.63
C ASN A 104 8.03 10.03 5.21
N SER A 105 8.81 9.32 6.03
CA SER A 105 9.25 7.95 5.78
C SER A 105 9.29 7.07 7.03
N VAL A 106 8.91 5.80 6.87
CA VAL A 106 9.07 4.71 7.84
C VAL A 106 9.88 3.61 7.15
N SER A 107 11.04 3.25 7.70
CA SER A 107 11.93 2.23 7.12
C SER A 107 12.29 1.15 8.12
N LEU A 108 11.56 0.04 8.07
CA LEU A 108 11.75 -1.16 8.90
C LEU A 108 11.96 -2.34 7.92
N SER A 109 13.03 -2.29 7.14
CA SER A 109 13.19 -3.14 5.94
C SER A 109 13.21 -4.63 6.27
N ASN A 110 13.91 -4.99 7.35
CA ASN A 110 14.18 -6.37 7.76
C ASN A 110 13.10 -6.91 8.72
N LEU A 111 12.05 -6.15 9.04
CA LEU A 111 11.02 -6.52 10.00
C LEU A 111 10.16 -7.64 9.46
N GLN A 112 10.44 -8.88 9.86
CA GLN A 112 9.77 -10.11 9.43
C GLN A 112 8.43 -10.35 10.16
N ASN A 113 8.36 -10.07 11.47
CA ASN A 113 7.24 -10.46 12.32
C ASN A 113 6.67 -9.30 13.15
N VAL A 114 5.34 -9.14 13.12
CA VAL A 114 4.57 -8.32 14.08
C VAL A 114 3.58 -9.22 14.82
N GLY A 115 3.75 -9.34 16.13
CA GLY A 115 2.97 -10.22 17.01
C GLY A 115 1.57 -9.71 17.36
N GLY A 116 1.26 -8.45 17.05
CA GLY A 116 -0.07 -7.85 17.19
C GLY A 116 -0.58 -7.18 15.90
N GLU A 117 -1.36 -6.11 16.06
CA GLU A 117 -1.78 -5.22 14.97
C GLU A 117 -0.60 -4.41 14.43
N LEU A 118 -0.52 -4.24 13.11
CA LEU A 118 0.31 -3.24 12.45
C LEU A 118 -0.60 -2.10 11.94
N ARG A 119 -0.56 -0.94 12.62
CA ARG A 119 -1.40 0.23 12.31
C ARG A 119 -0.56 1.48 12.04
N ILE A 120 -0.66 1.99 10.81
CA ILE A 120 -0.04 3.24 10.35
C ILE A 120 -1.17 4.15 9.84
N GLN A 121 -1.55 5.18 10.62
CA GLN A 121 -2.74 6.00 10.33
C GLN A 121 -2.55 7.49 10.67
N GLY A 122 -2.99 8.38 9.79
CA GLY A 122 -3.08 9.82 10.09
C GLY A 122 -1.71 10.51 10.21
N ASN A 123 -0.72 10.01 9.48
CA ASN A 123 0.59 10.64 9.32
C ASN A 123 0.58 11.37 7.96
N GLU A 124 0.17 12.64 7.93
CA GLU A 124 -0.19 13.34 6.67
C GLU A 124 1.00 13.50 5.69
N GLY A 125 2.22 13.67 6.22
CA GLY A 125 3.45 13.71 5.44
C GLY A 125 3.88 12.37 4.85
N LEU A 126 3.34 11.23 5.29
CA LEU A 126 3.96 9.91 5.11
C LEU A 126 3.80 9.37 3.69
N LYS A 127 4.84 9.53 2.88
CA LYS A 127 4.86 9.07 1.48
C LYS A 127 5.43 7.67 1.33
N GLU A 128 6.35 7.26 2.21
CA GLU A 128 7.05 6.00 2.10
C GLU A 128 6.95 5.13 3.36
N VAL A 129 6.47 3.89 3.18
CA VAL A 129 6.52 2.82 4.18
C VAL A 129 7.30 1.64 3.57
N ARG A 130 8.43 1.28 4.15
CA ARG A 130 9.23 0.11 3.78
C ARG A 130 9.13 -0.97 4.85
N LEU A 131 8.53 -2.08 4.45
CA LEU A 131 8.37 -3.32 5.20
C LEU A 131 8.73 -4.47 4.23
N ASP A 132 9.92 -4.37 3.64
CA ASP A 132 10.33 -5.17 2.47
C ASP A 132 10.29 -6.67 2.77
N ASP A 133 10.83 -7.07 3.94
CA ASP A 133 10.94 -8.46 4.41
C ASP A 133 9.82 -8.89 5.37
N LEU A 134 8.75 -8.09 5.55
CA LEU A 134 7.64 -8.42 6.44
C LEU A 134 6.86 -9.63 5.94
N GLU A 135 7.07 -10.78 6.59
CA GLU A 135 6.35 -12.03 6.35
C GLU A 135 4.96 -12.05 7.00
N ARG A 136 4.86 -11.54 8.23
CA ARG A 136 3.82 -11.99 9.18
C ARG A 136 3.29 -10.91 10.10
N VAL A 137 1.97 -10.78 10.14
CA VAL A 137 1.23 -9.94 11.08
C VAL A 137 0.15 -10.80 11.76
N ASN A 138 0.27 -11.00 13.06
CA ASN A 138 -0.63 -11.85 13.84
C ASN A 138 -1.97 -11.17 14.19
N GLY A 139 -2.04 -9.84 14.09
CA GLY A 139 -3.27 -9.06 14.19
C GLY A 139 -3.72 -8.47 12.85
N ASN A 140 -4.38 -7.31 12.91
CA ASN A 140 -4.82 -6.55 11.74
C ASN A 140 -3.65 -5.84 11.04
N LEU A 141 -3.83 -5.52 9.76
CA LEU A 141 -2.95 -4.63 8.98
C LEU A 141 -3.75 -3.41 8.51
N VAL A 142 -3.52 -2.26 9.15
CA VAL A 142 -4.26 -1.02 8.91
C VAL A 142 -3.31 0.07 8.42
N LEU A 143 -3.36 0.39 7.12
CA LEU A 143 -2.52 1.43 6.50
C LEU A 143 -3.44 2.52 5.94
N ASN A 144 -3.43 3.73 6.51
CA ASN A 144 -4.32 4.83 6.09
C ASN A 144 -3.57 6.18 6.06
N GLY A 145 -3.33 6.70 4.85
CA GLY A 145 -2.51 7.90 4.64
C GLY A 145 -2.37 8.28 3.17
N ASP A 146 -1.45 9.19 2.88
CA ASP A 146 -1.21 9.74 1.54
C ASP A 146 0.05 9.12 0.90
N PHE A 147 0.10 7.78 0.87
CA PHE A 147 1.29 7.02 0.51
C PHE A 147 1.56 7.00 -1.00
N ASP A 148 2.82 7.18 -1.39
CA ASP A 148 3.33 6.98 -2.74
C ASP A 148 4.00 5.61 -2.89
N ARG A 149 4.72 5.14 -1.87
CA ARG A 149 5.33 3.80 -1.81
C ARG A 149 4.97 3.08 -0.51
N ILE A 150 4.33 1.92 -0.65
CA ILE A 150 4.20 0.90 0.40
C ILE A 150 4.90 -0.35 -0.14
N SER A 151 5.93 -0.83 0.54
CA SER A 151 6.58 -2.11 0.20
C SER A 151 6.22 -3.17 1.25
N LEU A 152 5.77 -4.33 0.76
CA LEU A 152 5.31 -5.50 1.53
C LEU A 152 5.74 -6.78 0.78
N GLY A 153 6.95 -6.78 0.21
CA GLY A 153 7.36 -7.73 -0.84
C GLY A 153 7.27 -9.19 -0.42
N ASN A 154 7.67 -9.50 0.81
CA ASN A 154 7.74 -10.86 1.32
C ASN A 154 6.49 -11.33 2.09
N LEU A 155 5.44 -10.54 2.22
CA LEU A 155 4.26 -10.83 3.07
C LEU A 155 3.52 -12.14 2.74
N GLU A 156 3.41 -13.02 3.74
CA GLU A 156 2.88 -14.39 3.64
C GLU A 156 1.63 -14.63 4.48
N ASN A 157 1.54 -14.01 5.66
CA ASN A 157 0.47 -14.23 6.62
C ASN A 157 0.02 -12.91 7.28
N VAL A 158 -1.19 -12.43 6.99
CA VAL A 158 -1.92 -11.51 7.88
C VAL A 158 -3.13 -12.25 8.43
N TYR A 159 -3.15 -12.49 9.73
CA TYR A 159 -4.18 -13.31 10.38
C TYR A 159 -5.46 -12.52 10.69
N GLY A 160 -5.35 -11.22 10.97
CA GLY A 160 -6.50 -10.32 11.15
C GLY A 160 -7.02 -9.69 9.85
N GLU A 161 -7.80 -8.62 9.99
CA GLU A 161 -8.33 -7.85 8.87
C GLU A 161 -7.26 -6.96 8.25
N THR A 162 -7.28 -6.80 6.92
CA THR A 162 -6.38 -5.92 6.18
C THR A 162 -7.17 -4.80 5.52
N THR A 163 -6.90 -3.56 5.94
CA THR A 163 -7.46 -2.34 5.34
C THR A 163 -6.33 -1.41 4.93
N ILE A 164 -6.19 -1.20 3.62
CA ILE A 164 -5.21 -0.29 3.02
C ILE A 164 -5.98 0.82 2.29
N GLN A 165 -5.80 2.05 2.74
CA GLN A 165 -6.41 3.24 2.14
C GLN A 165 -5.30 4.25 1.82
N SER A 166 -5.00 4.45 0.54
CA SER A 166 -4.06 5.49 0.10
C SER A 166 -4.75 6.60 -0.70
N SER A 167 -4.53 7.84 -0.28
CA SER A 167 -4.84 9.03 -1.09
C SER A 167 -3.67 9.52 -1.95
N GLY A 168 -2.49 8.89 -1.85
CA GLY A 168 -1.30 9.22 -2.62
C GLY A 168 -1.27 8.53 -4.00
N SER A 169 -0.07 8.39 -4.58
CA SER A 169 0.11 7.73 -5.89
C SER A 169 0.22 6.19 -5.83
N PHE A 170 0.33 5.60 -4.63
CA PHE A 170 0.43 4.15 -4.45
C PHE A 170 -0.69 3.38 -5.15
N GLN A 171 -0.35 2.24 -5.77
CA GLN A 171 -1.29 1.38 -6.48
C GLN A 171 -1.44 0.03 -5.77
N CYS A 172 -2.67 -0.28 -5.35
CA CYS A 172 -3.11 -1.56 -4.79
C CYS A 172 -2.78 -2.75 -5.72
N SER A 173 -2.73 -2.51 -7.04
CA SER A 173 -2.33 -3.52 -8.03
C SER A 173 -0.93 -4.10 -7.80
N SER A 174 -0.05 -3.38 -7.10
CA SER A 174 1.27 -3.88 -6.66
C SER A 174 1.16 -5.08 -5.70
N LEU A 175 0.08 -5.13 -4.92
CA LEU A 175 -0.17 -6.18 -3.92
C LEU A 175 -0.90 -7.41 -4.50
N ASN A 176 -1.29 -7.38 -5.78
CA ASN A 176 -2.07 -8.46 -6.42
C ASN A 176 -1.39 -9.83 -6.32
N LYS A 177 -0.05 -9.88 -6.29
CA LYS A 177 0.72 -11.12 -6.07
C LYS A 177 0.55 -11.69 -4.66
N LEU A 178 0.52 -10.81 -3.65
CA LEU A 178 0.29 -11.20 -2.26
C LEU A 178 -1.13 -11.77 -2.10
N VAL A 179 -2.12 -11.14 -2.73
CA VAL A 179 -3.52 -11.62 -2.77
C VAL A 179 -3.64 -12.97 -3.50
N SER A 180 -3.07 -13.07 -4.71
CA SER A 180 -3.36 -14.18 -5.64
C SER A 180 -2.44 -15.39 -5.48
N ASP A 181 -1.13 -15.13 -5.35
CA ASP A 181 -0.11 -16.18 -5.39
C ASP A 181 0.15 -16.71 -3.97
N LYS A 182 0.55 -15.81 -3.06
CA LYS A 182 0.83 -16.16 -1.64
C LYS A 182 -0.42 -16.36 -0.78
N ARG A 183 -1.59 -15.84 -1.21
CA ARG A 183 -2.80 -15.70 -0.38
C ARG A 183 -2.48 -15.12 1.00
N ALA A 184 -1.75 -14.01 1.02
CA ALA A 184 -1.11 -13.48 2.22
C ALA A 184 -2.13 -13.18 3.34
N PHE A 185 -3.21 -12.51 2.97
CA PHE A 185 -4.30 -12.11 3.86
C PHE A 185 -5.22 -13.31 4.12
N LYS A 186 -5.36 -13.68 5.40
CA LYS A 186 -6.23 -14.80 5.85
C LYS A 186 -7.61 -14.28 6.30
N GLY A 187 -7.66 -13.07 6.86
CA GLY A 187 -8.89 -12.34 7.15
C GLY A 187 -9.46 -11.59 5.93
N SER A 188 -10.33 -10.61 6.18
CA SER A 188 -10.85 -9.73 5.15
C SER A 188 -9.73 -8.86 4.54
N TYR A 189 -9.80 -8.60 3.23
CA TYR A 189 -8.85 -7.73 2.52
C TYR A 189 -9.59 -6.63 1.77
N SER A 190 -9.23 -5.38 2.07
CA SER A 190 -9.73 -4.18 1.40
C SER A 190 -8.55 -3.28 1.06
N CYS A 191 -8.39 -2.93 -0.21
CA CYS A 191 -7.41 -1.95 -0.66
C CYS A 191 -8.10 -0.90 -1.54
N ASN A 192 -7.95 0.37 -1.19
CA ASN A 192 -8.61 1.50 -1.84
C ASN A 192 -7.58 2.60 -2.14
N GLU A 193 -7.47 2.95 -3.41
CA GLU A 193 -6.52 3.93 -3.96
C GLU A 193 -7.28 5.06 -4.67
N LYS A 194 -6.69 6.26 -4.72
CA LYS A 194 -7.20 7.44 -5.42
C LYS A 194 -7.04 7.35 -6.95
N GLY A 195 -7.51 6.24 -7.53
CA GLY A 195 -7.39 5.93 -8.96
C GLY A 195 -8.09 4.65 -9.44
N SER A 196 -8.50 3.76 -8.54
CA SER A 196 -9.08 2.43 -8.85
C SER A 196 -10.29 2.45 -9.79
N GLY A 197 -11.04 3.56 -9.82
CA GLY A 197 -12.09 3.79 -10.80
C GLY A 197 -11.54 4.38 -12.09
N LEU A 198 -11.60 3.60 -13.20
CA LEU A 198 -11.49 4.15 -14.57
C LEU A 198 -12.23 5.49 -14.67
N SER A 199 -11.55 6.52 -15.16
CA SER A 199 -12.11 7.88 -15.30
C SER A 199 -13.49 7.84 -15.95
N SER A 200 -14.42 8.68 -15.49
CA SER A 200 -15.81 8.71 -15.99
C SER A 200 -15.88 8.87 -17.52
N GLY A 201 -14.92 9.60 -18.12
CA GLY A 201 -14.79 9.70 -19.58
C GLY A 201 -14.34 8.40 -20.26
N ALA A 202 -13.46 7.61 -19.63
CA ALA A 202 -13.04 6.29 -20.14
C ALA A 202 -14.18 5.26 -20.04
N LYS A 203 -14.92 5.25 -18.91
CA LYS A 203 -16.14 4.43 -18.75
C LYS A 203 -17.19 4.75 -19.81
N ALA A 204 -17.45 6.04 -20.07
CA ALA A 204 -18.36 6.48 -21.13
C ALA A 204 -17.85 6.10 -22.54
N GLY A 205 -16.56 6.28 -22.82
CA GLY A 205 -15.95 5.97 -24.11
C GLY A 205 -16.07 4.48 -24.50
N ILE A 206 -15.82 3.58 -23.54
CA ILE A 206 -15.97 2.13 -23.76
C ILE A 206 -17.42 1.77 -24.06
N ALA A 207 -18.38 2.30 -23.29
CA ALA A 207 -19.81 2.03 -23.51
C ALA A 207 -20.28 2.48 -24.91
N ILE A 208 -19.91 3.69 -25.33
CA ILE A 208 -20.25 4.23 -26.66
C ILE A 208 -19.56 3.39 -27.77
N GLY A 209 -18.29 3.03 -27.59
CA GLY A 209 -17.54 2.22 -28.55
C GLY A 209 -18.15 0.84 -28.80
N VAL A 210 -18.60 0.15 -27.75
CA VAL A 210 -19.27 -1.16 -27.87
C VAL A 210 -20.61 -1.02 -28.60
N ILE A 211 -21.42 0.00 -28.29
CA ILE A 211 -22.71 0.23 -28.95
C ILE A 211 -22.52 0.47 -30.45
N ILE A 212 -21.57 1.33 -30.85
CA ILE A 212 -21.26 1.61 -32.25
C ILE A 212 -20.73 0.34 -32.94
N GLY A 213 -19.84 -0.42 -32.29
CA GLY A 213 -19.30 -1.67 -32.81
C GLY A 213 -20.39 -2.71 -33.12
N VAL A 214 -21.33 -2.92 -32.18
CA VAL A 214 -22.46 -3.84 -32.37
C VAL A 214 -23.37 -3.38 -33.52
N ILE A 215 -23.68 -2.08 -33.61
CA ILE A 215 -24.49 -1.53 -34.72
C ILE A 215 -23.81 -1.76 -36.07
N LEU A 216 -22.50 -1.53 -36.17
CA LEU A 216 -21.74 -1.78 -37.40
C LEU A 216 -21.71 -3.27 -37.79
N VAL A 217 -21.54 -4.19 -36.83
CA VAL A 217 -21.61 -5.64 -37.08
C VAL A 217 -23.00 -6.04 -37.57
N VAL A 218 -24.07 -5.56 -36.94
CA VAL A 218 -25.46 -5.82 -37.38
C VAL A 218 -25.72 -5.28 -38.79
N LEU A 219 -25.24 -4.08 -39.12
CA LEU A 219 -25.35 -3.51 -40.47
C LEU A 219 -24.57 -4.33 -41.51
N LEU A 220 -23.36 -4.81 -41.19
CA LEU A 220 -22.58 -5.67 -42.08
C LEU A 220 -23.27 -7.02 -42.32
N VAL A 221 -23.79 -7.67 -41.28
CA VAL A 221 -24.57 -8.91 -41.40
C VAL A 221 -25.83 -8.68 -42.26
N TRP A 222 -26.55 -7.59 -42.03
CA TRP A 222 -27.72 -7.22 -42.84
C TRP A 222 -27.36 -6.95 -44.31
N LEU A 223 -26.23 -6.26 -44.58
CA LEU A 223 -25.74 -6.04 -45.94
C LEU A 223 -25.33 -7.34 -46.64
N CYS A 224 -24.72 -8.29 -45.92
CA CYS A 224 -24.41 -9.63 -46.43
C CYS A 224 -25.69 -10.41 -46.78
N ILE A 225 -26.68 -10.44 -45.90
CA ILE A 225 -28.00 -11.08 -46.16
C ILE A 225 -28.71 -10.39 -47.34
N ARG A 226 -28.63 -9.06 -47.44
CA ARG A 226 -29.23 -8.27 -48.54
C ARG A 226 -28.51 -8.52 -49.87
N ARG A 227 -27.19 -8.72 -49.86
CA ARG A 227 -26.40 -9.16 -51.05
C ARG A 227 -26.78 -10.58 -51.47
N GLN A 228 -26.83 -11.54 -50.55
CA GLN A 228 -27.27 -12.91 -50.85
C GLN A 228 -28.70 -12.96 -51.41
N LYS A 229 -29.66 -12.23 -50.81
CA LYS A 229 -31.03 -12.13 -51.35
C LYS A 229 -31.10 -11.45 -52.73
N ARG A 230 -30.14 -10.59 -53.08
CA ARG A 230 -30.01 -10.02 -54.43
C ARG A 230 -29.35 -10.98 -55.43
N GLN A 231 -28.43 -11.84 -54.99
CA GLN A 231 -27.85 -12.91 -55.82
C GLN A 231 -28.93 -13.96 -56.17
N LYS A 232 -29.66 -14.49 -55.17
CA LYS A 232 -30.77 -15.43 -55.39
C LYS A 232 -31.85 -14.92 -56.36
N ARG A 233 -32.03 -13.59 -56.49
CA ARG A 233 -32.93 -12.96 -57.47
C ARG A 233 -32.36 -12.92 -58.91
N LYS A 234 -31.04 -12.96 -59.10
CA LYS A 234 -30.43 -13.10 -60.43
C LYS A 234 -30.53 -14.54 -60.92
N ASP A 235 -30.22 -15.49 -60.04
CA ASP A 235 -30.26 -16.93 -60.34
C ASP A 235 -31.68 -17.37 -60.74
N ALA A 236 -32.70 -16.84 -60.05
CA ALA A 236 -34.11 -17.06 -60.37
C ALA A 236 -34.57 -16.47 -61.73
N VAL A 237 -33.95 -15.40 -62.22
CA VAL A 237 -34.29 -14.83 -63.54
C VAL A 237 -33.76 -15.71 -64.68
N LEU A 238 -32.59 -16.33 -64.51
CA LEU A 238 -32.05 -17.27 -65.49
C LEU A 238 -32.91 -18.55 -65.58
N ALA A 239 -33.49 -19.00 -64.46
CA ALA A 239 -34.47 -20.09 -64.44
C ALA A 239 -35.84 -19.68 -65.03
N GLY A 240 -36.23 -18.39 -64.93
CA GLY A 240 -37.51 -17.91 -65.42
C GLY A 240 -37.65 -17.88 -66.95
N LEU A 241 -36.55 -17.77 -67.70
CA LEU A 241 -36.59 -17.70 -69.16
C LEU A 241 -36.93 -19.02 -69.88
N THR A 242 -37.03 -20.15 -69.16
CA THR A 242 -37.40 -21.45 -69.75
C THR A 242 -38.86 -21.86 -69.49
N ALA A 243 -39.65 -21.06 -68.75
CA ALA A 243 -40.94 -21.49 -68.22
C ALA A 243 -42.05 -20.41 -68.25
N ALA A 244 -42.24 -19.73 -69.38
CA ALA A 244 -43.35 -18.79 -69.58
C ALA A 244 -43.82 -18.70 -71.06
N GLY A 245 -44.38 -19.79 -71.58
CA GLY A 245 -45.04 -19.81 -72.89
C GLY A 245 -46.56 -19.88 -72.77
N VAL A 246 -47.26 -19.08 -73.58
CA VAL A 246 -48.69 -19.19 -73.97
C VAL A 246 -49.76 -18.65 -72.98
N ALA A 247 -50.77 -17.99 -73.57
CA ALA A 247 -52.10 -17.59 -73.06
C ALA A 247 -52.25 -16.39 -72.10
N GLY A 248 -53.33 -15.63 -72.34
CA GLY A 248 -53.84 -14.51 -71.54
C GLY A 248 -55.13 -13.92 -72.14
N ALA A 249 -55.81 -13.02 -71.41
CA ALA A 249 -56.98 -12.22 -71.85
C ALA A 249 -57.08 -10.97 -70.92
N VAL A 250 -57.07 -9.72 -71.41
CA VAL A 250 -58.21 -8.89 -71.90
C VAL A 250 -59.20 -8.49 -70.79
N GLY A 251 -59.50 -7.17 -70.60
CA GLY A 251 -60.37 -6.72 -69.49
C GLY A 251 -60.89 -5.25 -69.42
N ASN A 252 -60.20 -4.26 -70.00
CA ASN A 252 -60.63 -2.84 -70.16
C ASN A 252 -60.84 -1.94 -68.91
N ASP A 253 -60.52 -0.64 -69.09
CA ASP A 253 -60.65 0.45 -68.12
C ASP A 253 -61.75 1.47 -68.52
N VAL A 254 -62.35 2.18 -67.56
CA VAL A 254 -63.16 3.41 -67.79
C VAL A 254 -62.94 4.43 -66.66
N GLU A 255 -62.88 5.71 -67.03
CA GLU A 255 -62.54 6.88 -66.20
C GLU A 255 -63.78 7.69 -65.76
N LYS A 256 -63.74 8.32 -64.57
CA LYS A 256 -64.39 9.63 -64.32
C LYS A 256 -63.79 10.39 -63.11
N ALA A 257 -63.79 11.72 -63.16
CA ALA A 257 -63.34 12.63 -62.10
C ALA A 257 -64.49 13.48 -61.50
N GLU A 258 -64.30 14.05 -60.30
CA GLU A 258 -64.51 15.49 -60.00
C GLU A 258 -64.18 15.93 -58.54
N ASN A 259 -63.33 16.96 -58.43
CA ASN A 259 -63.51 18.22 -57.67
C ASN A 259 -64.13 18.27 -56.24
N LYS A 260 -63.32 18.60 -55.20
CA LYS A 260 -63.66 19.65 -54.19
C LYS A 260 -62.53 20.13 -53.26
N VAL A 261 -62.72 21.33 -52.70
CA VAL A 261 -61.90 22.17 -51.78
C VAL A 261 -62.91 23.05 -50.97
N PRO A 262 -62.64 23.74 -49.82
CA PRO A 262 -61.49 23.77 -48.87
C PRO A 262 -61.89 23.42 -47.40
N THR A 263 -60.99 23.60 -46.42
CA THR A 263 -61.07 24.65 -45.34
C THR A 263 -60.11 24.33 -44.17
N ALA A 264 -59.60 25.37 -43.48
CA ALA A 264 -58.67 25.26 -42.34
C ALA A 264 -59.39 25.04 -40.99
N VAL A 265 -58.61 24.71 -39.95
CA VAL A 265 -59.06 24.63 -38.55
C VAL A 265 -58.09 25.42 -37.67
N SER A 266 -58.62 26.23 -36.75
CA SER A 266 -57.84 27.06 -35.81
C SER A 266 -58.34 26.89 -34.37
N ASN A 267 -57.40 26.82 -33.42
CA ASN A 267 -57.59 26.97 -31.97
C ASN A 267 -58.41 25.81 -31.30
N THR A 268 -58.38 25.57 -29.99
CA THR A 268 -57.99 26.42 -28.83
C THR A 268 -57.40 25.58 -27.68
N SER A 269 -56.58 26.19 -26.82
CA SER A 269 -56.09 25.68 -25.51
C SER A 269 -57.20 25.74 -24.40
N PRO A 270 -57.00 25.46 -23.08
CA PRO A 270 -55.95 26.03 -22.18
C PRO A 270 -55.48 25.13 -20.99
N SER A 271 -54.87 25.76 -19.97
CA SER A 271 -54.44 25.27 -18.63
C SER A 271 -53.11 24.50 -18.51
N SER A 272 -52.27 24.73 -17.48
CA SER A 272 -52.31 25.81 -16.44
C SER A 272 -51.00 25.95 -15.62
N GLN A 273 -50.88 27.09 -14.92
CA GLN A 273 -50.06 27.43 -13.73
C GLN A 273 -48.58 27.88 -13.85
N ASP A 274 -48.25 28.84 -12.97
CA ASP A 274 -47.09 29.76 -12.88
C ASP A 274 -47.29 30.63 -11.59
N PRO A 275 -46.36 31.46 -11.05
CA PRO A 275 -44.90 31.54 -11.16
C PRO A 275 -44.23 31.07 -9.83
N PRO A 276 -43.65 31.85 -8.85
CA PRO A 276 -43.35 33.30 -8.68
C PRO A 276 -41.83 33.66 -8.67
N SER A 277 -41.47 34.93 -8.39
CA SER A 277 -40.11 35.51 -8.40
C SER A 277 -40.11 36.91 -7.71
N PRO A 278 -39.08 37.80 -7.77
CA PRO A 278 -37.64 37.65 -8.11
C PRO A 278 -36.75 37.87 -6.85
N PRO A 279 -36.03 38.99 -6.49
CA PRO A 279 -35.57 40.24 -7.17
C PRO A 279 -34.04 40.55 -7.10
N SER A 280 -33.61 41.63 -7.78
CA SER A 280 -32.45 42.53 -7.54
C SER A 280 -30.98 42.04 -7.59
N ASP A 281 -29.99 42.81 -8.06
CA ASP A 281 -29.93 43.89 -9.10
C ASP A 281 -28.46 44.33 -9.37
N THR A 282 -28.15 44.87 -10.57
CA THR A 282 -26.91 45.64 -10.93
C THR A 282 -25.53 44.90 -10.85
N GLU A 283 -24.47 45.19 -11.62
CA GLU A 283 -24.16 46.17 -12.70
C GLU A 283 -22.92 45.72 -13.53
N VAL A 284 -22.55 46.52 -14.55
CA VAL A 284 -21.27 46.59 -15.31
C VAL A 284 -20.98 45.50 -16.35
N ALA A 285 -20.80 45.94 -17.60
CA ALA A 285 -20.26 45.15 -18.70
C ALA A 285 -18.81 45.54 -19.03
N ALA A 286 -17.97 44.56 -19.36
CA ALA A 286 -16.68 44.76 -20.02
C ALA A 286 -16.36 43.58 -20.94
N SER A 287 -15.78 43.83 -22.11
CA SER A 287 -15.40 42.81 -23.07
C SER A 287 -13.94 42.39 -22.92
N SER A 288 -13.62 41.10 -23.10
CA SER A 288 -12.27 40.70 -23.49
C SER A 288 -12.18 39.29 -24.13
N ILE A 289 -11.36 39.25 -25.17
CA ILE A 289 -11.02 38.12 -26.04
C ILE A 289 -10.37 36.97 -25.22
N PRO A 290 -10.69 35.68 -25.50
CA PRO A 290 -10.03 34.56 -24.83
C PRO A 290 -8.55 34.46 -25.24
N ARG A 291 -7.64 34.46 -24.25
CA ARG A 291 -6.22 34.17 -24.47
C ARG A 291 -5.87 32.73 -24.07
N LYS A 292 -5.21 32.05 -24.99
CA LYS A 292 -4.61 30.71 -24.83
C LYS A 292 -3.50 30.76 -23.77
N PRO A 293 -3.41 29.78 -22.83
CA PRO A 293 -2.29 29.71 -21.90
C PRO A 293 -0.98 29.42 -22.65
N VAL A 294 0.10 30.07 -22.24
CA VAL A 294 1.46 29.90 -22.79
C VAL A 294 2.30 29.15 -21.77
N SER A 295 3.01 28.11 -22.23
CA SER A 295 3.88 27.28 -21.39
C SER A 295 5.09 28.06 -20.87
N PRO A 296 5.59 27.78 -19.65
CA PRO A 296 6.90 28.28 -19.22
C PRO A 296 8.03 27.65 -20.06
N PRO A 297 9.14 28.37 -20.30
CA PRO A 297 10.28 27.86 -21.06
C PRO A 297 11.15 26.89 -20.24
N PRO A 298 11.88 25.95 -20.87
CA PRO A 298 12.84 25.09 -20.20
C PRO A 298 14.13 25.85 -19.80
N PRO A 299 14.86 25.41 -18.76
CA PRO A 299 16.15 25.98 -18.38
C PRO A 299 17.23 25.69 -19.44
N ALA A 300 18.18 26.62 -19.59
CA ALA A 300 19.30 26.50 -20.52
C ALA A 300 20.41 25.58 -19.97
N PRO A 301 21.18 24.89 -20.85
CA PRO A 301 22.28 24.01 -20.43
C PRO A 301 23.50 24.81 -19.94
N VAL A 302 24.10 24.36 -18.84
CA VAL A 302 25.40 24.86 -18.36
C VAL A 302 26.57 24.25 -19.16
N PRO A 303 27.65 24.99 -19.43
CA PRO A 303 28.77 24.48 -20.23
C PRO A 303 29.64 23.50 -19.44
N ALA A 304 29.82 22.29 -19.96
CA ALA A 304 30.74 21.30 -19.42
C ALA A 304 32.19 21.66 -19.78
N ALA A 305 32.94 22.23 -18.85
CA ALA A 305 34.33 22.62 -19.05
C ALA A 305 35.19 22.45 -17.79
N LEU A 306 35.55 21.19 -17.45
CA LEU A 306 36.75 20.81 -16.68
C LEU A 306 36.88 19.27 -16.56
N VAL A 307 37.23 18.61 -17.67
CA VAL A 307 37.66 17.18 -17.66
C VAL A 307 38.91 17.00 -18.53
N PRO A 308 40.12 17.00 -17.94
CA PRO A 308 41.34 16.61 -18.64
C PRO A 308 41.52 15.08 -18.69
N GLY A 309 41.48 14.56 -19.91
CA GLY A 309 42.30 13.45 -20.44
C GLY A 309 42.78 12.31 -19.54
N ASP A 310 42.26 11.12 -19.82
CA ASP A 310 42.91 9.84 -19.53
C ASP A 310 44.39 9.82 -19.99
N ARG A 311 45.30 9.33 -19.12
CA ARG A 311 46.65 8.95 -19.54
C ARG A 311 47.26 7.83 -18.69
N SER A 312 47.30 6.65 -19.30
CA SER A 312 47.98 5.46 -18.80
C SER A 312 49.48 5.67 -18.49
N SER A 313 49.91 5.07 -17.38
CA SER A 313 51.26 4.52 -17.13
C SER A 313 52.49 5.40 -17.41
N ARG A 314 53.02 6.04 -16.35
CA ARG A 314 54.46 6.04 -15.97
C ARG A 314 54.68 6.82 -14.67
N VAL A 315 54.84 6.10 -13.55
CA VAL A 315 55.51 6.67 -12.37
C VAL A 315 57.02 6.53 -12.59
N VAL A 316 57.69 7.65 -12.78
CA VAL A 316 59.15 7.73 -12.61
C VAL A 316 59.38 8.18 -11.18
N SER A 317 59.68 7.24 -10.28
CA SER A 317 60.17 7.59 -8.95
C SER A 317 61.56 8.21 -9.09
N SER A 318 61.75 9.41 -8.56
CA SER A 318 63.08 9.86 -8.15
C SER A 318 63.60 8.93 -7.05
N SER A 319 64.90 8.67 -7.03
CA SER A 319 65.56 8.02 -5.90
C SER A 319 65.44 8.92 -4.66
N ASP A 320 64.88 8.38 -3.58
CA ASP A 320 65.65 8.03 -2.37
C ASP A 320 64.76 7.27 -1.35
N ASP A 321 65.41 6.70 -0.33
CA ASP A 321 64.86 5.97 0.84
C ASP A 321 64.16 4.59 0.65
N PRO A 322 64.21 3.70 1.67
CA PRO A 322 64.50 2.28 1.40
C PRO A 322 63.62 1.28 2.19
N SER A 323 62.58 0.71 1.56
CA SER A 323 61.67 -0.26 2.22
C SER A 323 61.19 -1.40 1.30
N LEU A 324 62.07 -1.91 0.43
CA LEU A 324 61.75 -2.97 -0.56
C LEU A 324 61.69 -4.41 -0.01
N PHE A 325 60.96 -4.64 1.09
CA PHE A 325 60.60 -6.00 1.52
C PHE A 325 59.16 -6.10 2.02
N LEU A 326 58.25 -6.50 1.13
CA LEU A 326 57.32 -7.63 1.28
C LEU A 326 56.37 -7.67 0.07
N ARG A 327 56.42 -8.73 -0.74
CA ARG A 327 55.45 -8.97 -1.82
C ARG A 327 54.16 -9.55 -1.23
N PRO A 328 52.95 -9.16 -1.70
CA PRO A 328 51.72 -9.85 -1.35
C PRO A 328 51.80 -11.34 -1.75
N ILE A 329 51.69 -12.23 -0.77
CA ILE A 329 51.65 -13.68 -0.99
C ILE A 329 50.24 -14.05 -1.47
N PRO A 330 50.09 -14.79 -2.59
CA PRO A 330 48.79 -15.32 -2.97
C PRO A 330 48.28 -16.30 -1.91
N ARG A 331 47.22 -15.91 -1.18
CA ARG A 331 46.53 -16.83 -0.25
C ARG A 331 45.93 -17.97 -1.07
N ARG A 332 46.47 -19.19 -0.90
CA ARG A 332 45.81 -20.42 -1.34
C ARG A 332 44.46 -20.53 -0.64
N ARG A 333 43.44 -21.05 -1.32
CA ARG A 333 42.26 -21.58 -0.63
C ARG A 333 42.73 -22.77 0.22
N PRO A 334 42.25 -22.94 1.47
CA PRO A 334 42.43 -24.21 2.17
C PRO A 334 41.72 -25.34 1.40
N SER A 335 42.25 -26.55 1.46
CA SER A 335 41.58 -27.75 0.98
C SER A 335 40.59 -28.26 2.02
N GLU A 336 39.43 -28.73 1.58
CA GLU A 336 38.47 -29.46 2.42
C GLU A 336 39.04 -30.85 2.75
N SER A 337 39.88 -30.94 3.77
CA SER A 337 40.48 -32.20 4.22
C SER A 337 40.79 -32.28 5.72
N GLU A 338 40.38 -31.28 6.51
CA GLU A 338 40.75 -31.12 7.93
C GLU A 338 39.52 -30.80 8.79
N VAL A 339 38.41 -31.51 8.56
CA VAL A 339 37.25 -31.52 9.46
C VAL A 339 37.46 -32.65 10.46
N PRO A 340 37.52 -32.37 11.78
CA PRO A 340 37.55 -33.43 12.78
C PRO A 340 36.28 -34.28 12.66
N MET A 341 36.43 -35.60 12.50
CA MET A 341 35.29 -36.49 12.63
C MET A 341 34.82 -36.45 14.09
N LEU A 342 33.55 -36.10 14.30
CA LEU A 342 32.90 -36.29 15.58
C LEU A 342 32.53 -37.76 15.70
N ASP A 343 33.27 -38.51 16.53
CA ASP A 343 32.96 -39.91 16.82
C ASP A 343 31.58 -40.01 17.48
N SER A 344 30.69 -40.81 16.89
CA SER A 344 29.28 -40.94 17.30
C SER A 344 29.04 -41.75 18.59
N GLU A 345 30.00 -41.71 19.51
CA GLU A 345 30.03 -42.28 20.88
C GLU A 345 28.67 -42.44 21.59
N ASN A 346 27.95 -41.31 21.74
CA ASN A 346 26.86 -41.17 22.70
C ASN A 346 25.70 -40.28 22.19
N VAL A 347 25.17 -40.57 21.01
CA VAL A 347 23.84 -40.05 20.63
C VAL A 347 22.76 -40.88 21.32
N HIS A 348 22.31 -40.43 22.49
CA HIS A 348 21.11 -40.97 23.12
C HIS A 348 19.88 -40.43 22.39
N GLU A 349 19.35 -41.21 21.45
CA GLU A 349 18.12 -40.89 20.74
C GLU A 349 16.94 -40.85 21.73
N ALA A 350 16.30 -39.68 21.85
CA ALA A 350 15.18 -39.49 22.76
C ALA A 350 13.95 -40.25 22.25
N PRO A 351 13.26 -41.07 23.08
CA PRO A 351 12.10 -41.80 22.63
C PRO A 351 10.98 -40.85 22.20
N PRO A 352 10.23 -41.16 21.12
CA PRO A 352 9.13 -40.33 20.66
C PRO A 352 8.02 -40.25 21.72
N PRO A 353 7.29 -39.13 21.83
CA PRO A 353 6.22 -38.99 22.80
C PRO A 353 5.07 -39.97 22.49
N GLU A 354 4.77 -40.87 23.43
CA GLU A 354 3.64 -41.80 23.31
C GLU A 354 2.29 -41.04 23.31
N VAL A 355 1.72 -40.85 22.11
CA VAL A 355 0.34 -40.40 21.93
C VAL A 355 -0.60 -41.57 22.29
N GLY A 356 -0.80 -41.81 23.59
CA GLY A 356 -1.28 -43.13 24.03
C GLY A 356 -1.92 -43.28 25.41
N ARG A 357 -2.45 -42.22 26.05
CA ARG A 357 -3.31 -42.39 27.24
C ARG A 357 -4.34 -41.29 27.44
N GLN A 358 -5.62 -41.66 27.43
CA GLN A 358 -6.66 -40.87 28.10
C GLN A 358 -6.39 -40.93 29.60
N GLN A 359 -6.38 -39.77 30.25
CA GLN A 359 -6.22 -39.67 31.70
C GLN A 359 -7.40 -38.92 32.28
N GLU A 360 -8.46 -39.66 32.59
CA GLU A 360 -9.56 -39.19 33.44
C GLU A 360 -9.04 -39.03 34.88
N GLY A 361 -8.26 -37.96 35.10
CA GLY A 361 -7.71 -37.57 36.39
C GLY A 361 -8.64 -36.57 37.07
N LEU A 362 -9.41 -37.04 38.05
CA LEU A 362 -10.29 -36.21 38.86
C LEU A 362 -9.46 -35.29 39.79
N PHE A 363 -9.31 -34.02 39.43
CA PHE A 363 -8.63 -33.02 40.27
C PHE A 363 -9.61 -32.40 41.27
N GLU A 364 -9.89 -33.15 42.34
CA GLU A 364 -10.57 -32.63 43.53
C GLU A 364 -9.56 -31.87 44.39
N LEU A 365 -9.62 -30.53 44.38
CA LEU A 365 -8.79 -29.67 45.24
C LEU A 365 -9.58 -29.25 46.49
N ASP A 366 -9.15 -29.78 47.62
CA ASP A 366 -9.76 -29.66 48.95
C ASP A 366 -9.96 -28.20 49.39
N ALA A 367 -11.20 -27.84 49.72
CA ALA A 367 -11.59 -26.51 50.19
C ALA A 367 -11.66 -26.49 51.73
N GLY A 368 -10.49 -26.50 52.37
CA GLY A 368 -10.35 -26.51 53.82
C GLY A 368 -11.14 -25.38 54.54
N PRO A 369 -11.90 -25.69 55.62
CA PRO A 369 -12.85 -24.74 56.20
C PRO A 369 -12.21 -23.74 57.16
N VAL A 370 -12.49 -22.44 56.97
CA VAL A 370 -12.18 -21.39 57.97
C VAL A 370 -13.45 -20.61 58.34
N SER A 371 -13.97 -20.88 59.53
CA SER A 371 -15.10 -20.15 60.12
C SER A 371 -14.65 -18.79 60.68
N GLY A 372 -15.08 -17.69 60.06
CA GLY A 372 -14.85 -16.32 60.54
C GLY A 372 -16.13 -15.48 60.52
N LYS A 373 -16.88 -15.44 61.62
CA LYS A 373 -18.07 -14.59 61.74
C LYS A 373 -17.67 -13.13 61.95
N HIS A 374 -18.18 -12.21 61.14
CA HIS A 374 -18.67 -10.91 61.64
C HIS A 374 -19.63 -10.26 60.64
N GLN A 375 -20.93 -10.36 60.92
CA GLN A 375 -21.90 -9.35 60.48
C GLN A 375 -21.91 -8.23 61.51
N GLN A 376 -21.89 -6.97 61.06
CA GLN A 376 -22.55 -5.88 61.78
C GLN A 376 -22.98 -4.81 60.77
N ALA A 377 -24.08 -4.11 61.07
CA ALA A 377 -24.74 -3.22 60.12
C ALA A 377 -24.55 -1.74 60.50
N ILE A 378 -24.53 -0.91 59.46
CA ILE A 378 -25.09 0.45 59.33
C ILE A 378 -25.27 1.25 60.64
N HIS A 379 -24.63 2.42 60.70
CA HIS A 379 -25.27 3.61 61.27
C HIS A 379 -25.06 4.81 60.35
N HIS A 380 -26.08 5.68 60.28
CA HIS A 380 -26.01 7.01 59.67
C HIS A 380 -25.48 8.03 60.68
N GLU A 381 -24.73 9.01 60.19
CA GLU A 381 -25.04 10.45 60.35
C GLU A 381 -24.87 11.13 58.98
#